data_AF-A0A1F4Q3B3-F1
#
_entry.id   AF-A0A1F4Q3B3-F1
#
_cell.length_a   1.000
_cell.length_b   1.000
_cell.length_c   1.000
_cell.angle_alpha   90.00
_cell.angle_beta   90.00
_cell.angle_gamma   90.00
#
_symmetry.space_group_name_H-M   'P 1'
#
loop_
_entity.id
_entity.type
_entity.pdbx_description
1 polymer ?
#
loop_
_entity_poly.entity_id
_entity_poly.type
_entity_poly.pdbx_seq_one_letter_code
_entity_poly.pdbx_strand_id
1 'polypeptide(L)'
;MRKLTRWTTLSYGLLLLIAGSIASVALFFYAFLTGRSWSPFFWAFGLLIALVVVMKVIALGLDDEANLRLAGAIAELLEGTFGWMWIGVAGLSVLMFFRALLFRGAWSDFFVCLLVSGIFKWFMSWSMNTKRGAVFKKDLVEKGLTKEQAREVWIAEMRRGLRQDNPPRSPGTK
;
A
#
# COMPACT_ATOMS: atom_id res chain seq x y z
N MET A 1 5.45 4.58 -33.17
CA MET A 1 6.16 5.55 -32.30
C MET A 1 5.48 5.81 -30.94
N ARG A 2 4.16 6.04 -30.82
CA ARG A 2 3.49 6.33 -29.53
C ARG A 2 3.58 5.24 -28.44
N LYS A 3 3.65 3.94 -28.81
CA LYS A 3 3.79 2.85 -27.81
C LYS A 3 5.16 2.86 -27.13
N LEU A 4 6.23 3.16 -27.88
CA LEU A 4 7.61 3.14 -27.35
C LEU A 4 7.83 4.22 -26.29
N THR A 5 7.26 5.41 -26.51
CA THR A 5 7.33 6.54 -25.56
C THR A 5 6.56 6.25 -24.26
N ARG A 6 5.43 5.54 -24.33
CA ARG A 6 4.67 5.17 -23.11
C ARG A 6 5.43 4.18 -22.25
N TRP A 7 6.06 3.17 -22.85
CA TRP A 7 6.85 2.18 -22.13
C TRP A 7 8.06 2.79 -21.42
N THR A 8 8.79 3.69 -22.09
CA THR A 8 9.92 4.38 -21.45
C THR A 8 9.45 5.27 -20.30
N THR A 9 8.36 6.04 -20.46
CA THR A 9 7.79 6.86 -19.38
C THR A 9 7.39 6.03 -18.17
N LEU A 10 6.82 4.84 -18.37
CA LEU A 10 6.44 3.95 -17.27
C LEU A 10 7.63 3.32 -16.56
N SER A 11 8.68 2.94 -17.31
CA SER A 11 9.92 2.46 -16.72
C SER A 11 10.61 3.53 -15.88
N TYR A 12 10.69 4.77 -16.37
CA TYR A 12 11.20 5.90 -15.59
C TYR A 12 10.31 6.20 -14.38
N GLY A 13 8.98 6.15 -14.55
CA GLY A 13 8.04 6.29 -13.44
C GLY A 13 8.25 5.24 -12.36
N LEU A 14 8.46 3.97 -12.75
CA LEU A 14 8.70 2.87 -11.81
C LEU A 14 10.02 3.06 -11.07
N LEU A 15 11.10 3.47 -11.75
CA LEU A 15 12.37 3.77 -11.12
C LEU A 15 12.25 4.93 -10.12
N LEU A 16 11.52 5.99 -10.49
CA LEU A 16 11.24 7.11 -9.59
C LEU A 16 10.38 6.67 -8.39
N LEU A 17 9.45 5.73 -8.58
CA LEU A 17 8.67 5.15 -7.47
C LEU A 17 9.57 4.37 -6.52
N ILE A 18 10.48 3.54 -7.04
CA ILE A 18 11.43 2.79 -6.23
C ILE A 18 12.33 3.75 -5.44
N ALA A 19 12.93 4.72 -6.11
CA ALA A 19 13.78 5.73 -5.48
C ALA A 19 13.01 6.54 -4.42
N GLY A 20 11.79 6.98 -4.75
CA GLY A 20 10.92 7.71 -3.82
C GLY A 20 10.49 6.86 -2.62
N SER A 21 10.29 5.55 -2.81
CA SER A 21 9.96 4.60 -1.74
C SER A 21 11.12 4.45 -0.78
N ILE A 22 12.31 4.18 -1.31
CA ILE A 22 13.54 4.08 -0.53
C ILE A 22 13.81 5.39 0.21
N ALA A 23 13.71 6.54 -0.47
CA ALA A 23 13.90 7.85 0.14
C ALA A 23 12.88 8.11 1.26
N SER A 24 11.60 7.77 1.06
CA SER A 24 10.56 7.93 2.08
C SER A 24 10.84 7.07 3.31
N VAL A 25 11.24 5.80 3.12
CA VAL A 25 11.61 4.90 4.21
C VAL A 25 12.87 5.41 4.93
N ALA A 26 13.89 5.84 4.20
CA ALA A 26 15.12 6.37 4.76
C ALA A 26 14.89 7.67 5.56
N LEU A 27 14.09 8.60 5.02
CA LEU A 27 13.71 9.84 5.70
C LEU A 27 12.85 9.59 6.92
N PHE A 28 11.96 8.59 6.86
CA PHE A 28 11.19 8.12 8.01
C PHE A 28 12.14 7.63 9.12
N PHE A 29 13.05 6.70 8.81
CA PHE A 29 14.00 6.19 9.81
C PHE A 29 14.97 7.25 10.29
N TYR A 30 15.39 8.18 9.44
CA TYR A 30 16.25 9.29 9.84
C TYR A 30 15.54 10.23 10.82
N ALA A 31 14.31 10.66 10.51
CA ALA A 31 13.51 11.49 11.42
C ALA A 31 13.24 10.75 12.74
N PHE A 32 12.95 9.44 12.65
CA PHE A 32 12.76 8.54 13.79
C PHE A 32 13.99 8.44 14.69
N LEU A 33 15.18 8.13 14.13
CA LEU A 33 16.40 7.92 14.91
C LEU A 33 16.97 9.21 15.49
N THR A 34 16.76 10.34 14.82
CA THR A 34 17.35 11.63 15.21
C THR A 34 16.40 12.56 15.97
N GLY A 35 15.12 12.20 16.07
CA GLY A 35 14.08 13.06 16.65
C GLY A 35 13.88 14.38 15.89
N ARG A 36 14.31 14.46 14.62
CA ARG A 36 14.17 15.65 13.78
C ARG A 36 12.77 15.77 13.17
N SER A 37 12.53 16.91 12.52
CA SER A 37 11.26 17.20 11.84
C SER A 37 10.88 16.09 10.86
N TRP A 38 9.61 15.69 10.91
CA TRP A 38 8.99 14.71 10.01
C TRP A 38 8.58 15.31 8.66
N SER A 39 8.71 16.64 8.50
CA SER A 39 8.32 17.35 7.27
C SER A 39 8.95 16.75 6.00
N PRO A 40 10.27 16.45 5.95
CA PRO A 40 10.88 15.85 4.75
C PRO A 40 10.26 14.49 4.38
N PHE A 41 9.90 13.68 5.38
CA PHE A 41 9.20 12.42 5.17
C PHE A 41 7.82 12.66 4.53
N PHE A 42 7.02 13.58 5.07
CA PHE A 42 5.69 13.87 4.50
C PHE A 42 5.75 14.39 3.07
N TRP A 43 6.75 15.20 2.72
CA TRP A 43 6.99 15.65 1.35
C TRP A 43 7.35 14.48 0.42
N ALA A 44 8.29 13.63 0.82
CA ALA A 44 8.68 12.46 0.03
C ALA A 44 7.52 11.48 -0.15
N PHE A 45 6.74 11.26 0.90
CA PHE A 45 5.55 10.42 0.89
C PHE A 45 4.44 10.97 0.00
N GLY A 46 4.18 12.29 0.07
CA GLY A 46 3.22 12.96 -0.81
C GLY A 46 3.61 12.86 -2.28
N LEU A 47 4.90 13.06 -2.60
CA LEU A 47 5.44 12.87 -3.95
C LEU A 47 5.27 11.43 -4.44
N LEU A 48 5.52 10.45 -3.58
CA LEU A 48 5.33 9.04 -3.89
C LEU A 48 3.87 8.71 -4.23
N ILE A 49 2.90 9.20 -3.46
CA ILE A 49 1.48 9.02 -3.75
C ILE A 49 1.11 9.70 -5.08
N ALA A 50 1.57 10.93 -5.31
CA ALA A 50 1.32 11.64 -6.56
C ALA A 50 1.86 10.85 -7.77
N LEU A 51 3.05 10.28 -7.64
CA LEU A 51 3.68 9.47 -8.69
C LEU A 51 2.89 8.18 -8.96
N VAL A 52 2.36 7.51 -7.93
CA VAL A 52 1.46 6.35 -8.08
C VAL A 52 0.22 6.74 -8.88
N VAL A 53 -0.39 7.89 -8.58
CA VAL A 53 -1.58 8.38 -9.30
C VAL A 53 -1.26 8.66 -10.76
N VAL A 54 -0.16 9.38 -11.04
CA VAL A 54 0.28 9.68 -12.41
C VAL A 54 0.52 8.39 -13.19
N MET A 55 1.22 7.41 -12.59
CA MET A 55 1.46 6.13 -13.25
C MET A 55 0.17 5.35 -13.53
N LYS A 56 -0.79 5.36 -12.60
CA LYS A 56 -2.11 4.75 -12.85
C LYS A 56 -2.85 5.43 -14.00
N VAL A 57 -2.81 6.76 -14.08
CA VAL A 57 -3.45 7.51 -15.18
C VAL A 57 -2.80 7.15 -16.52
N ILE A 58 -1.47 7.10 -16.59
CA ILE A 58 -0.75 6.71 -17.82
C ILE A 58 -1.07 5.25 -18.19
N ALA A 59 -1.22 4.37 -17.21
CA ALA A 59 -1.51 2.95 -17.41
C ALA A 59 -2.91 2.66 -17.96
N LEU A 60 -3.87 3.59 -17.82
CA LEU A 60 -5.21 3.44 -18.41
C LEU A 60 -5.18 3.32 -19.95
N GLY A 61 -4.12 3.81 -20.60
CA GLY A 61 -3.95 3.74 -22.05
C GLY A 61 -3.04 2.62 -22.56
N LEU A 62 -2.65 1.67 -21.71
CA LEU A 62 -1.78 0.54 -22.08
C LEU A 62 -2.57 -0.71 -22.46
N ASP A 63 -1.88 -1.61 -23.16
CA ASP A 63 -2.35 -2.98 -23.36
C ASP A 63 -2.59 -3.67 -22.00
N ASP A 64 -3.57 -4.57 -22.02
CA ASP A 64 -4.23 -5.15 -20.86
C ASP A 64 -3.29 -5.84 -19.86
N GLU A 65 -2.33 -6.58 -20.41
CA GLU A 65 -1.34 -7.32 -19.65
C GLU A 65 -0.32 -6.40 -18.97
N ALA A 66 0.07 -5.32 -19.66
CA ALA A 66 1.02 -4.34 -19.15
C ALA A 66 0.45 -3.56 -17.95
N ASN A 67 -0.84 -3.21 -18.01
CA ASN A 67 -1.53 -2.53 -16.92
C ASN A 67 -1.63 -3.43 -15.67
N LEU A 68 -1.94 -4.72 -15.84
CA LEU A 68 -1.98 -5.68 -14.72
C LEU A 68 -0.59 -5.90 -14.09
N ARG A 69 0.45 -6.03 -14.92
CA ARG A 69 1.85 -6.15 -14.44
C ARG A 69 2.28 -4.91 -13.66
N LEU A 70 1.98 -3.72 -14.17
CA LEU A 70 2.30 -2.45 -13.51
C LEU A 70 1.56 -2.31 -12.17
N ALA A 71 0.27 -2.63 -12.14
CA ALA A 71 -0.52 -2.58 -10.91
C ALA A 71 0.03 -3.54 -9.83
N GLY A 72 0.47 -4.74 -10.23
CA GLY A 72 1.14 -5.70 -9.36
C GLY A 72 2.47 -5.17 -8.80
N ALA A 73 3.33 -4.63 -9.68
CA ALA A 73 4.63 -4.07 -9.28
C ALA A 73 4.49 -2.86 -8.32
N ILE A 74 3.55 -1.97 -8.60
CA ILE A 74 3.23 -0.84 -7.70
C ILE A 74 2.74 -1.38 -6.35
N ALA A 75 1.84 -2.37 -6.35
CA ALA A 75 1.30 -2.93 -5.12
C ALA A 75 2.39 -3.61 -4.27
N GLU A 76 3.32 -4.32 -4.88
CA GLU A 76 4.46 -4.95 -4.21
C GLU A 76 5.43 -3.94 -3.61
N LEU A 77 5.72 -2.85 -4.34
CA LEU A 77 6.55 -1.77 -3.82
C LEU A 77 5.90 -1.09 -2.61
N LEU A 78 4.59 -0.83 -2.70
CA LEU A 78 3.82 -0.24 -1.61
C LEU A 78 3.71 -1.19 -0.41
N GLU A 79 3.51 -2.48 -0.62
CA GLU A 79 3.53 -3.52 0.42
C GLU A 79 4.84 -3.47 1.23
N GLY A 80 6.00 -3.46 0.55
CA GLY A 80 7.29 -3.36 1.23
C GLY A 80 7.46 -2.04 1.98
N THR A 81 7.12 -0.92 1.33
CA THR A 81 7.25 0.43 1.90
C THR A 81 6.40 0.59 3.16
N PHE A 82 5.12 0.23 3.09
CA PHE A 82 4.20 0.33 4.22
C PHE A 82 4.48 -0.72 5.30
N GLY A 83 4.96 -1.90 4.93
CA GLY A 83 5.39 -2.91 5.90
C GLY A 83 6.53 -2.42 6.79
N TRP A 84 7.58 -1.84 6.19
CA TRP A 84 8.70 -1.28 6.95
C TRP A 84 8.30 -0.08 7.82
N MET A 85 7.47 0.84 7.29
CA MET A 85 6.95 1.95 8.07
C MET A 85 6.07 1.48 9.22
N TRP A 86 5.21 0.47 9.00
CA TRP A 86 4.39 -0.11 10.06
C TRP A 86 5.24 -0.69 11.19
N ILE A 87 6.25 -1.50 10.86
CA ILE A 87 7.18 -2.08 11.85
C ILE A 87 7.90 -0.96 12.62
N GLY A 88 8.39 0.07 11.92
CA GLY A 88 9.08 1.20 12.52
C GLY A 88 8.20 1.98 13.52
N VAL A 89 6.98 2.33 13.14
CA VAL A 89 6.05 3.04 14.03
C VAL A 89 5.54 2.15 15.16
N ALA A 90 5.31 0.85 14.91
CA ALA A 90 4.95 -0.09 15.96
C ALA A 90 6.06 -0.23 17.00
N GLY A 91 7.33 -0.24 16.57
CA GLY A 91 8.47 -0.17 17.49
C GLY A 91 8.48 1.14 18.29
N LEU A 92 8.18 2.28 17.64
CA LEU A 92 8.10 3.57 18.32
C LEU A 92 7.03 3.60 19.41
N SER A 93 5.85 3.03 19.13
CA SER A 93 4.76 3.04 20.11
C SER A 93 5.15 2.28 21.37
N VAL A 94 5.89 1.17 21.25
CA VAL A 94 6.43 0.46 22.43
C VAL A 94 7.41 1.34 23.21
N LEU A 95 8.31 2.05 22.54
CA LEU A 95 9.23 2.98 23.21
C LEU A 95 8.50 4.14 23.91
N MET A 96 7.50 4.73 23.25
CA MET A 96 6.70 5.82 23.80
C MET A 96 5.82 5.36 24.96
N PHE A 97 5.36 4.11 24.94
CA PHE A 97 4.67 3.48 26.05
C PHE A 97 5.56 3.42 27.30
N PHE A 98 6.78 2.91 27.18
CA PHE A 98 7.73 2.91 28.31
C PHE A 98 8.12 4.31 28.76
N ARG A 99 8.27 5.26 27.81
CA ARG A 99 8.57 6.67 28.13
C ARG A 99 7.43 7.33 28.92
N ALA A 100 6.18 7.09 28.53
CA ALA A 100 5.01 7.60 29.24
C ALA A 100 4.86 6.98 30.63
N LEU A 101 5.15 5.68 30.77
CA LEU A 101 5.07 4.97 32.05
C LEU A 101 6.17 5.35 33.05
N LEU A 102 7.43 5.44 32.60
CA LEU A 102 8.60 5.48 33.50
C LEU A 102 9.26 6.85 33.58
N PHE A 103 9.09 7.71 32.58
CA PHE A 103 9.87 8.95 32.42
C PHE A 103 9.00 10.21 32.28
N ARG A 104 7.74 10.16 32.75
CA ARG A 104 6.75 11.25 32.62
C ARG A 104 6.57 11.74 31.18
N GLY A 105 6.73 10.86 30.20
CA GLY A 105 6.42 11.16 28.80
C GLY A 105 4.94 11.45 28.57
N ALA A 106 4.63 12.15 27.48
CA ALA A 106 3.25 12.43 27.12
C ALA A 106 2.57 11.17 26.55
N TRP A 107 1.44 10.75 27.14
CA TRP A 107 0.62 9.64 26.64
C TRP A 107 0.10 9.90 25.23
N SER A 108 -0.07 11.18 24.84
CA SER A 108 -0.44 11.57 23.48
C SER A 108 0.50 10.98 22.44
N ASP A 109 1.80 10.95 22.70
CA ASP A 109 2.81 10.51 21.74
C ASP A 109 2.67 9.00 21.46
N PHE A 110 2.37 8.22 22.51
CA PHE A 110 2.06 6.79 22.40
C PHE A 110 0.83 6.54 21.53
N PHE A 111 -0.28 7.22 21.81
CA PHE A 111 -1.53 7.03 21.06
C PHE A 111 -1.42 7.50 19.62
N VAL A 112 -0.69 8.59 19.36
CA VAL A 112 -0.40 9.06 18.00
C VAL A 112 0.41 8.01 17.25
N CYS A 113 1.45 7.42 17.86
CA CYS A 113 2.21 6.34 17.22
C CYS A 113 1.33 5.12 16.92
N LEU A 114 0.45 4.71 17.84
CA LEU A 114 -0.49 3.62 17.57
C LEU A 114 -1.43 3.93 16.40
N LEU A 115 -1.98 5.15 16.34
CA LEU A 115 -2.85 5.57 15.25
C LEU A 115 -2.13 5.50 13.91
N VAL A 116 -0.93 6.08 13.83
CA VAL A 116 -0.11 6.07 12.60
C VAL A 116 0.30 4.64 12.22
N SER A 117 0.64 3.78 13.18
CA SER A 117 0.91 2.36 12.94
C SER A 117 -0.32 1.65 12.34
N GLY A 118 -1.51 1.92 12.87
CA GLY A 118 -2.77 1.41 12.33
C GLY A 118 -3.01 1.85 10.89
N ILE A 119 -2.73 3.12 10.56
CA ILE A 119 -2.83 3.65 9.20
C ILE A 119 -1.87 2.92 8.26
N PHE A 120 -0.59 2.73 8.62
CA PHE A 120 0.36 2.01 7.78
C PHE A 120 -0.02 0.53 7.60
N LYS A 121 -0.49 -0.13 8.66
CA LYS A 121 -1.01 -1.50 8.56
C LYS A 121 -2.19 -1.60 7.60
N TRP A 122 -3.10 -0.62 7.64
CA TRP A 122 -4.24 -0.58 6.73
C TRP A 122 -3.80 -0.38 5.27
N PHE A 123 -2.86 0.53 5.01
CA PHE A 123 -2.29 0.74 3.67
C PHE A 123 -1.56 -0.51 3.15
N MET A 124 -0.79 -1.20 4.00
CA MET A 124 -0.15 -2.47 3.67
C MET A 124 -1.18 -3.54 3.30
N SER A 125 -2.25 -3.68 4.08
CA SER A 125 -3.34 -4.63 3.78
C SER A 125 -4.04 -4.30 2.45
N TRP A 126 -4.27 -3.01 2.18
CA TRP A 126 -4.85 -2.55 0.92
C TRP A 126 -3.95 -2.85 -0.29
N SER A 127 -2.63 -2.65 -0.16
CA SER A 127 -1.69 -2.96 -1.25
C SER A 127 -1.62 -4.47 -1.51
N MET A 128 -1.56 -5.30 -0.47
CA MET A 128 -1.61 -6.77 -0.60
C MET A 128 -2.89 -7.24 -1.32
N ASN A 129 -4.05 -6.70 -0.98
CA ASN A 129 -5.31 -7.03 -1.64
C ASN A 129 -5.30 -6.60 -3.12
N THR A 130 -4.70 -5.46 -3.43
CA THR A 130 -4.53 -4.99 -4.80
C THR A 130 -3.60 -5.92 -5.60
N LYS A 131 -2.49 -6.37 -5.01
CA LYS A 131 -1.56 -7.34 -5.60
C LYS A 131 -2.25 -8.66 -5.89
N ARG A 132 -2.96 -9.23 -4.90
CA ARG A 132 -3.74 -10.47 -5.07
C ARG A 132 -4.75 -10.35 -6.20
N GLY A 133 -5.49 -9.24 -6.25
CA GLY A 133 -6.46 -8.99 -7.32
C GLY A 133 -5.81 -8.87 -8.70
N ALA A 134 -4.62 -8.27 -8.80
CA ALA A 134 -3.89 -8.18 -10.07
C ALA A 134 -3.39 -9.55 -10.56
N VAL A 135 -2.81 -10.36 -9.66
CA VAL A 135 -2.33 -11.72 -9.97
C VAL A 135 -3.49 -12.63 -10.35
N PHE A 136 -4.57 -12.61 -9.58
CA PHE A 136 -5.75 -13.43 -9.85
C PHE A 136 -6.41 -13.08 -11.19
N LYS A 137 -6.56 -11.78 -11.50
CA LYS A 137 -7.06 -11.36 -12.80
C LYS A 137 -6.15 -11.78 -13.94
N LYS A 138 -4.82 -11.74 -13.75
CA LYS A 138 -3.86 -12.19 -14.77
C LYS A 138 -4.06 -13.68 -15.07
N ASP A 139 -4.17 -14.52 -14.04
CA ASP A 139 -4.42 -15.96 -14.20
C ASP A 139 -5.75 -16.25 -14.94
N LEU A 140 -6.82 -15.50 -14.65
CA LEU A 140 -8.10 -15.65 -15.36
C LEU A 140 -8.03 -15.20 -16.83
N VAL A 141 -7.30 -14.13 -17.12
CA VAL A 141 -7.10 -13.66 -18.50
C VAL A 141 -6.25 -14.66 -19.28
N GLU A 142 -5.22 -15.25 -18.67
CA GLU A 142 -4.42 -16.34 -19.27
C GLU A 142 -5.27 -17.59 -19.57
N LYS A 143 -6.29 -17.85 -18.74
CA LYS A 143 -7.29 -18.92 -18.97
C LYS A 143 -8.36 -18.57 -20.01
N GLY A 144 -8.27 -17.41 -20.65
CA GLY A 144 -9.12 -16.99 -21.76
C GLY A 144 -10.38 -16.22 -21.38
N LEU A 145 -10.54 -15.79 -20.12
CA LEU A 145 -11.66 -14.92 -19.73
C LEU A 145 -11.42 -13.47 -20.17
N THR A 146 -12.50 -12.75 -20.48
CA THR A 146 -12.41 -11.30 -20.69
C THR A 146 -12.15 -10.55 -19.38
N LYS A 147 -11.69 -9.31 -19.46
CA LYS A 147 -11.41 -8.47 -18.29
C LYS A 147 -12.63 -8.22 -17.42
N GLU A 148 -13.78 -7.96 -18.04
CA GLU A 148 -15.02 -7.72 -17.32
C GLU A 148 -15.39 -8.96 -16.53
N GLN A 149 -15.30 -10.15 -17.16
CA GLN A 149 -15.56 -11.42 -16.51
C GLN A 149 -14.56 -11.69 -15.38
N ALA A 150 -13.26 -11.49 -15.61
CA ALA A 150 -12.23 -11.66 -14.57
C ALA A 150 -12.44 -10.70 -13.38
N ARG A 151 -12.91 -9.47 -13.64
CA ARG A 151 -13.26 -8.49 -12.60
C ARG A 151 -14.48 -8.95 -11.80
N GLU A 152 -15.52 -9.45 -12.47
CA GLU A 152 -16.72 -9.94 -11.81
C GLU A 152 -16.43 -11.16 -10.93
N VAL A 153 -15.64 -12.11 -11.45
CA VAL A 153 -15.19 -13.29 -10.68
C VAL A 153 -14.39 -12.86 -9.45
N TRP A 154 -13.46 -11.90 -9.60
CA TRP A 154 -12.73 -11.35 -8.45
C TRP A 154 -13.64 -10.68 -7.42
N ILE A 155 -14.63 -9.88 -7.85
CA ILE A 155 -15.58 -9.23 -6.94
C ILE A 155 -16.44 -10.27 -6.22
N ALA A 156 -16.88 -11.31 -6.93
CA ALA A 156 -17.64 -12.42 -6.35
C ALA A 156 -16.81 -13.17 -5.29
N GLU A 157 -15.53 -13.42 -5.58
CA GLU A 157 -14.61 -14.08 -4.66
C GLU A 157 -14.35 -13.25 -3.39
N MET A 158 -14.08 -11.95 -3.54
CA MET A 158 -13.94 -11.04 -2.39
C MET A 158 -15.21 -10.97 -1.55
N ARG A 159 -16.39 -10.99 -2.20
CA ARG A 159 -17.69 -11.02 -1.51
C ARG A 159 -17.92 -12.34 -0.77
N ARG A 160 -17.43 -13.48 -1.28
CA ARG A 160 -17.49 -14.78 -0.61
C ARG A 160 -16.59 -14.82 0.62
N GLY A 161 -15.34 -14.37 0.51
CA GLY A 161 -14.41 -14.27 1.64
C GLY A 161 -14.97 -13.41 2.77
N LEU A 162 -15.52 -12.24 2.46
CA LEU A 162 -16.17 -11.37 3.46
C LEU A 162 -17.34 -12.04 4.19
N ARG A 163 -18.08 -12.94 3.54
CA ARG A 163 -19.18 -13.70 4.17
C ARG A 163 -18.70 -14.85 5.04
N GLN A 164 -17.54 -15.43 4.75
CA GLN A 164 -16.93 -16.44 5.63
C GLN A 164 -16.37 -15.80 6.89
N ASP A 165 -15.73 -14.63 6.77
CA ASP A 165 -15.18 -13.91 7.93
C ASP A 165 -16.26 -13.24 8.79
N ASN A 166 -17.42 -12.95 8.20
CA ASN A 166 -18.59 -12.37 8.88
C ASN A 166 -19.87 -13.13 8.49
N PRO A 167 -20.09 -14.33 9.05
CA PRO A 167 -21.30 -15.08 8.78
C PRO A 167 -22.51 -14.25 9.22
N PRO A 168 -23.62 -14.25 8.45
CA PRO A 168 -24.83 -13.56 8.88
C PRO A 168 -25.22 -14.06 10.26
N ARG A 169 -25.38 -13.13 11.23
CA ARG A 169 -25.87 -13.48 12.57
C ARG A 169 -27.17 -14.24 12.39
N SER A 170 -27.19 -15.50 12.82
CA SER A 170 -28.39 -16.32 12.76
C SER A 170 -29.54 -15.57 13.44
N PRO A 171 -30.67 -15.34 12.74
CA PRO A 171 -31.83 -14.74 13.37
C PRO A 171 -32.41 -15.75 14.37
N GLY A 172 -32.03 -15.64 15.63
CA GLY A 172 -32.68 -16.33 16.74
C GLY A 172 -31.78 -17.22 17.56
N THR A 173 -31.30 -16.66 18.66
CA THR A 173 -31.43 -17.30 19.98
C THR A 173 -31.87 -16.21 20.94
N LYS A 174 -33.20 -16.10 21.11
CA LYS A 174 -33.79 -15.51 22.31
C LYS A 174 -33.86 -16.61 23.36
#